data_AF-X0XDH2-F1
#
_entry.id   AF-X0XDH2-F1
#
_cell.length_a   1.000
_cell.length_b   1.000
_cell.length_c   1.000
_cell.angle_alpha   90.00
_cell.angle_beta   90.00
_cell.angle_gamma   90.00
#
_symmetry.space_group_name_H-M   'P 1'
#
loop_
_entity.id
_entity.type
_entity.pdbx_description
1 polymer ?
#
loop_
_entity_poly.entity_id
_entity_poly.type
_entity_poly.pdbx_seq_one_letter_code
_entity_poly.pdbx_strand_id
1 'polypeptide(L)'
;MKTTNDILLHVKQNESECLDHRDYGRLLDFFPFEEWKHFGFEQKFKSEYKEDTPKHIPIKLTEKIVLIQLQRDLAFAFEKALAQRCISASFMHEVIQMWMWILDDELANFNNYPMYGLPLFKAVALKYNFPNEIGEDVGDEAKYDSNYSDYIKKHGKEAIE
;
A
#
# COMPACT_ATOMS: atom_id res chain seq x y z
N MET A 1 6.37 11.60 -12.39
CA MET A 1 6.50 11.44 -10.93
C MET A 1 6.26 12.76 -10.21
N LYS A 2 5.45 12.73 -9.14
CA LYS A 2 5.17 13.84 -8.23
C LYS A 2 6.41 14.30 -7.48
N THR A 3 6.47 15.60 -7.21
CA THR A 3 7.45 16.21 -6.31
C THR A 3 6.96 16.20 -4.86
N THR A 4 7.85 16.46 -3.89
CA THR A 4 7.46 16.65 -2.49
C THR A 4 6.47 17.81 -2.32
N ASN A 5 6.54 18.85 -3.17
CA ASN A 5 5.58 19.95 -3.15
C ASN A 5 4.19 19.51 -3.64
N ASP A 6 4.11 18.68 -4.68
CA ASP A 6 2.84 18.14 -5.18
C ASP A 6 2.18 17.25 -4.13
N ILE A 7 2.98 16.39 -3.47
CA ILE A 7 2.54 15.54 -2.37
C ILE A 7 2.02 16.38 -1.20
N LEU A 8 2.77 17.39 -0.77
CA LEU A 8 2.39 18.24 0.34
C LEU A 8 1.13 19.06 0.04
N LEU A 9 0.97 19.53 -1.20
CA LEU A 9 -0.24 20.23 -1.64
C LEU A 9 -1.45 19.31 -1.60
N HIS A 10 -1.30 18.07 -2.11
CA HIS A 10 -2.36 17.07 -2.08
C HIS A 10 -2.80 16.76 -0.65
N VAL A 11 -1.85 16.47 0.25
CA VAL A 11 -2.12 16.13 1.66
C VAL A 11 -2.77 17.30 2.43
N LYS A 12 -2.47 18.55 2.08
CA LYS A 12 -3.13 19.73 2.68
C LYS A 12 -4.57 19.92 2.21
N GLN A 13 -4.98 19.26 1.12
CA GLN A 13 -6.29 19.43 0.49
C GLN A 13 -7.19 18.20 0.62
N ASN A 14 -6.63 17.05 1.00
CA ASN A 14 -7.31 15.76 1.01
C ASN A 14 -6.98 14.99 2.29
N GLU A 15 -7.88 14.11 2.68
CA GLU A 15 -7.66 13.18 3.80
C GLU A 15 -6.94 11.91 3.32
N SER A 16 -6.38 11.17 4.28
CA SER A 16 -5.83 9.84 4.04
C SER A 16 -6.93 8.88 3.59
N GLU A 17 -6.62 8.03 2.60
CA GLU A 17 -7.55 6.98 2.14
C GLU A 17 -7.59 5.80 3.14
N CYS A 18 -6.54 5.66 3.95
CA CYS A 18 -6.46 4.63 4.99
C CYS A 18 -6.94 5.15 6.35
N LEU A 19 -7.82 4.42 7.05
CA LEU A 19 -8.28 4.84 8.39
C LEU A 19 -7.13 4.91 9.41
N ASP A 20 -6.09 4.09 9.24
CA ASP A 20 -4.90 4.10 10.09
C ASP A 20 -3.76 4.97 9.55
N HIS A 21 -4.01 5.79 8.53
CA HIS A 21 -3.06 6.72 7.93
C HIS A 21 -1.79 6.05 7.41
N ARG A 22 -1.85 4.75 7.08
CA ARG A 22 -0.64 4.01 6.72
C ARG A 22 -0.04 4.46 5.40
N ASP A 23 -0.85 4.90 4.44
CA ASP A 23 -0.48 5.58 3.21
C ASP A 23 0.35 6.84 3.52
N TYR A 24 -0.20 7.79 4.27
CA TYR A 24 0.49 9.00 4.68
C TYR A 24 1.75 8.70 5.53
N GLY A 25 1.69 7.66 6.35
CA GLY A 25 2.82 7.18 7.13
C GLY A 25 4.03 6.76 6.30
N ARG A 26 3.84 6.23 5.07
CA ARG A 26 4.96 5.93 4.14
C ARG A 26 5.63 7.21 3.63
N LEU A 27 4.86 8.28 3.49
CA LEU A 27 5.35 9.52 2.90
C LEU A 27 6.25 10.30 3.85
N LEU A 28 6.10 10.11 5.16
CA LEU A 28 6.86 10.83 6.19
C LEU A 28 8.38 10.74 6.01
N ASP A 29 8.89 9.63 5.46
CA ASP A 29 10.31 9.43 5.18
C ASP A 29 10.90 10.49 4.23
N PHE A 30 10.08 11.18 3.45
CA PHE A 30 10.50 12.19 2.48
C PHE A 30 10.35 13.63 2.98
N PHE A 31 9.83 13.83 4.20
CA PHE A 31 9.51 15.15 4.71
C PHE A 31 10.23 15.45 6.02
N PRO A 32 10.69 16.70 6.20
CA PRO A 32 11.22 17.11 7.48
C PRO A 32 10.12 17.00 8.53
N PHE A 33 10.55 16.77 9.77
CA PHE A 33 9.67 16.51 10.89
C PHE A 33 8.58 17.58 11.07
N GLU A 34 8.92 18.84 10.80
CA GLU A 34 8.03 20.00 10.93
C GLU A 34 6.79 19.92 10.02
N GLU A 35 6.86 19.16 8.93
CA GLU A 35 5.78 18.97 7.97
C GLU A 35 4.86 17.78 8.31
N TRP A 36 5.25 16.89 9.23
CA TRP A 36 4.51 15.65 9.56
C TRP A 36 3.08 15.92 10.07
N LYS A 37 2.86 17.06 10.71
CA LYS A 37 1.52 17.52 11.14
C LYS A 37 0.52 17.61 9.99
N HIS A 38 0.98 17.87 8.77
CA HIS A 38 0.11 17.92 7.59
C HIS A 38 -0.42 16.54 7.22
N PHE A 39 0.30 15.49 7.58
CA PHE A 39 -0.07 14.09 7.36
C PHE A 39 -0.88 13.51 8.54
N GLY A 40 -1.25 14.31 9.54
CA GLY A 40 -1.96 13.85 10.74
C GLY A 40 -1.05 13.25 11.83
N PHE A 41 0.27 13.45 11.75
CA PHE A 41 1.23 12.93 12.72
C PHE A 41 1.81 14.03 13.60
N GLU A 42 1.75 13.83 14.91
CA GLU A 42 2.36 14.72 15.90
C GLU A 42 3.38 13.95 16.75
N GLN A 43 4.48 14.61 17.10
CA GLN A 43 5.44 14.01 18.01
C GLN A 43 4.93 14.07 19.44
N LYS A 44 4.93 12.91 20.08
CA LYS A 44 4.87 12.82 21.53
C LYS A 44 6.29 12.91 22.05
N PHE A 45 6.71 14.11 22.45
CA PHE A 45 7.92 14.27 23.26
C PHE A 45 7.66 13.62 24.61
N LYS A 46 8.27 12.46 24.86
CA LYS A 46 8.41 12.00 26.24
C LYS A 46 9.55 12.81 26.87
N SER A 47 9.34 13.27 28.09
CA SER A 47 10.31 14.06 28.87
C SER A 47 11.67 13.39 29.08
N GLU A 48 11.78 12.10 28.78
CA GLU A 48 13.00 11.28 28.85
C GLU A 48 13.90 11.35 27.60
N TYR A 49 13.43 11.92 26.49
CA TYR A 49 14.25 12.11 25.30
C TYR A 49 15.15 13.34 25.46
N LYS A 50 16.46 13.12 25.47
CA LYS A 50 17.48 14.19 25.53
C LYS A 50 17.39 15.08 24.28
N GLU A 51 17.70 16.36 24.43
CA GLU A 51 17.81 17.35 23.33
C GLU A 51 18.67 16.87 22.14
N ASP A 52 19.61 15.94 22.38
CA ASP A 52 20.52 15.35 21.38
C ASP A 52 19.94 14.16 20.60
N THR A 53 18.63 13.88 20.68
CA THR A 53 18.02 12.80 19.89
C THR A 53 18.12 13.13 18.39
N PRO A 54 18.63 12.23 17.52
CA PRO A 54 18.78 12.52 16.11
C PRO A 54 17.45 12.95 15.49
N LYS A 55 17.43 14.16 14.92
CA LYS A 55 16.27 14.62 14.14
C LYS A 55 16.16 13.76 12.90
N HIS A 56 14.94 13.38 12.55
CA HIS A 56 14.66 12.68 11.30
C HIS A 56 15.27 13.46 10.12
N ILE A 57 16.08 12.78 9.30
CA ILE A 57 16.67 13.34 8.09
C ILE A 57 15.86 12.83 6.91
N PRO A 58 15.17 13.72 6.17
CA PRO A 58 14.35 13.31 5.03
C PRO A 58 15.18 12.60 3.97
N ILE A 59 14.66 11.48 3.49
CA ILE A 59 15.19 10.78 2.33
C ILE A 59 14.84 11.59 1.09
N LYS A 60 15.78 11.71 0.16
CA LYS A 60 15.50 12.35 -1.12
C LYS A 60 14.49 11.52 -1.91
N LEU A 61 13.35 12.11 -2.23
CA LEU A 61 12.36 11.53 -3.12
C LEU A 61 12.96 11.34 -4.52
N THR A 62 13.10 10.10 -4.94
CA THR A 62 13.55 9.72 -6.29
C THR A 62 12.77 8.49 -6.73
N GLU A 63 12.61 8.30 -8.03
CA GLU A 63 11.94 7.13 -8.59
C GLU A 63 12.53 5.83 -8.05
N LYS A 64 13.87 5.70 -8.02
CA LYS A 64 14.55 4.53 -7.45
C LYS A 64 14.13 4.24 -6.00
N ILE A 65 14.04 5.26 -5.15
CA ILE A 65 13.64 5.08 -3.75
C ILE A 65 12.16 4.69 -3.66
N VAL A 66 11.29 5.32 -4.46
CA VAL A 66 9.87 4.96 -4.50
C VAL A 66 9.67 3.53 -4.98
N LEU A 67 10.39 3.08 -6.01
CA LEU A 67 10.33 1.69 -6.48
C LEU A 67 10.78 0.68 -5.40
N ILE A 68 11.78 1.03 -4.57
CA ILE A 68 12.19 0.17 -3.44
C ILE A 68 11.07 0.08 -2.38
N GLN A 69 10.42 1.19 -2.05
CA GLN A 69 9.31 1.18 -1.10
C GLN A 69 8.10 0.43 -1.67
N LEU A 70 7.73 0.73 -2.91
CA LEU A 70 6.67 0.07 -3.64
C LEU A 70 6.88 -1.44 -3.70
N GLN A 71 8.08 -1.93 -4.02
CA GLN A 71 8.36 -3.37 -4.07
C GLN A 71 8.08 -4.04 -2.70
N ARG A 72 8.48 -3.39 -1.61
CA ARG A 72 8.26 -3.91 -0.24
C ARG A 72 6.80 -3.89 0.15
N ASP A 73 6.10 -2.79 -0.11
CA ASP A 73 4.67 -2.67 0.17
C ASP A 73 3.85 -3.60 -0.73
N LEU A 74 4.27 -3.84 -1.97
CA LEU A 74 3.60 -4.78 -2.88
C LEU A 74 3.71 -6.23 -2.40
N ALA A 75 4.89 -6.65 -1.94
CA ALA A 75 5.06 -7.97 -1.33
C ALA A 75 4.15 -8.12 -0.10
N PHE A 76 4.05 -7.09 0.73
CA PHE A 76 3.15 -7.08 1.89
C PHE A 76 1.67 -7.06 1.48
N ALA A 77 1.32 -6.35 0.40
CA ALA A 77 -0.03 -6.31 -0.16
C ALA A 77 -0.49 -7.70 -0.62
N PHE A 78 0.36 -8.43 -1.36
CA PHE A 78 0.11 -9.83 -1.72
C PHE A 78 -0.07 -10.71 -0.49
N GLU A 79 0.79 -10.58 0.53
CA GLU A 79 0.64 -11.32 1.79
C GLU A 79 -0.74 -11.10 2.42
N LYS A 80 -1.23 -9.85 2.45
CA LYS A 80 -2.55 -9.54 3.03
C LYS A 80 -3.71 -10.04 2.18
N ALA A 81 -3.62 -9.92 0.86
CA ALA A 81 -4.65 -10.39 -0.05
C ALA A 81 -4.77 -11.91 -0.02
N LEU A 82 -3.65 -12.64 -0.12
CA LEU A 82 -3.64 -14.11 -0.10
C LEU A 82 -4.05 -14.67 1.27
N ALA A 83 -3.77 -13.95 2.36
CA ALA A 83 -4.28 -14.28 3.69
C ALA A 83 -5.72 -13.78 3.93
N GLN A 84 -6.40 -13.21 2.92
CA GLN A 84 -7.78 -12.72 2.97
C GLN A 84 -8.02 -11.74 4.14
N ARG A 85 -7.02 -10.90 4.44
CA ARG A 85 -7.04 -9.95 5.56
C ARG A 85 -7.81 -8.68 5.18
N CYS A 86 -9.13 -8.79 4.98
CA CYS A 86 -10.08 -7.72 4.58
C CYS A 86 -9.53 -6.28 4.64
N ILE A 87 -9.66 -5.62 5.80
CA ILE A 87 -9.29 -4.20 5.98
C ILE A 87 -7.80 -3.95 5.72
N SER A 88 -6.93 -4.90 6.05
CA SER A 88 -5.50 -4.74 5.80
C SER A 88 -5.17 -4.79 4.31
N ALA A 89 -5.84 -5.67 3.55
CA ALA A 89 -5.66 -5.76 2.12
C ALA A 89 -6.23 -4.52 1.42
N SER A 90 -7.37 -3.99 1.88
CA SER A 90 -7.95 -2.76 1.31
C SER A 90 -7.02 -1.57 1.52
N PHE A 91 -6.47 -1.39 2.73
CA PHE A 91 -5.51 -0.31 2.96
C PHE A 91 -4.20 -0.51 2.18
N MET A 92 -3.76 -1.75 1.95
CA MET A 92 -2.60 -1.95 1.08
C MET A 92 -2.92 -1.65 -0.39
N HIS A 93 -4.16 -1.84 -0.85
CA HIS A 93 -4.59 -1.39 -2.17
C HIS A 93 -4.48 0.13 -2.32
N GLU A 94 -4.98 0.89 -1.34
CA GLU A 94 -4.83 2.35 -1.31
C GLU A 94 -3.35 2.78 -1.30
N VAL A 95 -2.50 2.09 -0.52
CA VAL A 95 -1.04 2.35 -0.50
C VAL A 95 -0.41 2.11 -1.88
N ILE A 96 -0.79 1.05 -2.58
CA ILE A 96 -0.27 0.78 -3.93
C ILE A 96 -0.75 1.83 -4.93
N GLN A 97 -2.03 2.24 -4.87
CA GLN A 97 -2.54 3.34 -5.71
C GLN A 97 -1.84 4.67 -5.42
N MET A 98 -1.58 4.98 -4.16
CA MET A 98 -0.80 6.15 -3.76
C MET A 98 0.60 6.13 -4.38
N TRP A 99 1.29 4.98 -4.36
CA TRP A 99 2.59 4.87 -5.02
C TRP A 99 2.50 5.04 -6.54
N MET A 100 1.47 4.49 -7.18
CA MET A 100 1.23 4.69 -8.61
C MET A 100 0.97 6.16 -8.93
N TRP A 101 0.19 6.85 -8.08
CA TRP A 101 -0.05 8.29 -8.20
C TRP A 101 1.25 9.09 -8.07
N ILE A 102 2.12 8.74 -7.11
CA ILE A 102 3.44 9.37 -6.95
C ILE A 102 4.30 9.16 -8.20
N LEU A 103 4.25 8.00 -8.83
CA LEU A 103 5.01 7.72 -10.05
C LEU A 103 4.42 8.41 -11.30
N ASP A 104 3.23 9.02 -11.21
CA ASP A 104 2.39 9.44 -12.35
C ASP A 104 2.06 8.26 -13.28
N ASP A 105 1.81 7.09 -12.69
CA ASP A 105 1.44 5.88 -13.40
C ASP A 105 -0.09 5.78 -13.60
N GLU A 106 -0.52 5.31 -14.77
CA GLU A 106 -1.93 5.10 -15.10
C GLU A 106 -2.65 4.14 -14.15
N LEU A 107 -1.91 3.21 -13.53
CA LEU A 107 -2.42 2.27 -12.53
C LEU A 107 -2.90 2.96 -11.24
N ALA A 108 -2.66 4.26 -11.07
CA ALA A 108 -3.25 5.03 -9.98
C ALA A 108 -4.78 5.04 -10.03
N ASN A 109 -5.36 4.94 -11.23
CA ASN A 109 -6.82 4.96 -11.45
C ASN A 109 -7.41 3.54 -11.61
N PHE A 110 -6.71 2.53 -11.11
CA PHE A 110 -7.15 1.15 -11.22
C PHE A 110 -8.34 0.88 -10.28
N ASN A 111 -9.52 0.66 -10.85
CA ASN A 111 -10.78 0.60 -10.10
C ASN A 111 -11.26 -0.83 -9.79
N ASN A 112 -10.50 -1.86 -10.17
CA ASN A 112 -10.90 -3.25 -9.95
C ASN A 112 -10.32 -3.76 -8.63
N TYR A 113 -11.19 -4.02 -7.64
CA TYR A 113 -10.84 -4.60 -6.35
C TYR A 113 -11.38 -6.04 -6.13
N PRO A 114 -11.43 -6.95 -7.12
CA PRO A 114 -11.79 -8.32 -6.81
C PRO A 114 -10.68 -8.98 -5.99
N MET A 115 -11.07 -10.00 -5.23
CA MET A 115 -10.16 -10.87 -4.46
C MET A 115 -9.12 -10.09 -3.66
N TYR A 116 -9.56 -9.09 -2.89
CA TYR A 116 -8.70 -8.30 -2.01
C TYR A 116 -7.61 -7.48 -2.73
N GLY A 117 -7.84 -7.11 -3.99
CA GLY A 117 -6.96 -6.21 -4.76
C GLY A 117 -5.89 -6.93 -5.59
N LEU A 118 -5.95 -8.26 -5.70
CA LEU A 118 -4.97 -9.06 -6.45
C LEU A 118 -4.71 -8.59 -7.90
N PRO A 119 -5.70 -8.13 -8.70
CA PRO A 119 -5.42 -7.71 -10.07
C PRO A 119 -4.54 -6.47 -10.15
N LEU A 120 -4.72 -5.48 -9.26
CA LEU A 120 -3.84 -4.31 -9.20
C LEU A 120 -2.42 -4.77 -8.85
N PHE A 121 -2.29 -5.63 -7.83
CA PHE A 121 -0.99 -6.09 -7.36
C PHE A 121 -0.22 -6.84 -8.46
N LYS A 122 -0.91 -7.71 -9.22
CA LYS A 122 -0.34 -8.36 -10.40
C LYS A 122 0.06 -7.35 -11.47
N ALA A 123 -0.81 -6.40 -11.81
CA ALA A 123 -0.53 -5.40 -12.84
C ALA A 123 0.73 -4.60 -12.52
N VAL A 124 0.87 -4.16 -11.26
CA VAL A 124 2.06 -3.45 -10.79
C VAL A 124 3.29 -4.36 -10.81
N ALA A 125 3.16 -5.61 -10.34
CA ALA A 125 4.27 -6.56 -10.34
C ALA A 125 4.83 -6.79 -11.74
N LEU A 126 3.96 -7.00 -12.73
CA LEU A 126 4.36 -7.19 -14.12
C LEU A 126 4.99 -5.92 -14.73
N LYS A 127 4.39 -4.75 -14.49
CA LYS A 127 4.87 -3.47 -15.05
C LYS A 127 6.28 -3.11 -14.59
N TYR A 128 6.57 -3.34 -13.31
CA TYR A 128 7.85 -2.99 -12.70
C TYR A 128 8.81 -4.19 -12.54
N ASN A 129 8.45 -5.36 -13.10
CA ASN A 129 9.24 -6.59 -13.01
C ASN A 129 9.57 -6.98 -11.55
N PHE A 130 8.58 -6.88 -10.67
CA PHE A 130 8.63 -7.37 -9.29
C PHE A 130 8.07 -8.80 -9.19
N PRO A 131 8.31 -9.52 -8.08
CA PRO A 131 7.70 -10.82 -7.85
C PRO A 131 6.18 -10.78 -7.95
N ASN A 132 5.62 -11.73 -8.71
CA ASN A 132 4.18 -11.93 -8.89
C ASN A 132 3.76 -13.22 -8.17
N GLU A 133 3.11 -13.07 -7.01
CA GLU A 133 2.78 -14.19 -6.12
C GLU A 133 1.61 -15.06 -6.60
N ILE A 134 0.90 -14.65 -7.67
CA ILE A 134 -0.24 -15.39 -8.23
C ILE A 134 0.06 -16.00 -9.61
N GLY A 135 1.29 -15.85 -10.12
CA GLY A 135 1.71 -16.43 -11.40
C GLY A 135 0.77 -16.03 -12.56
N GLU A 136 0.27 -17.02 -13.28
CA GLU A 136 -0.59 -16.80 -14.45
C GLU A 136 -2.03 -16.37 -14.11
N ASP A 137 -2.47 -16.56 -12.87
CA ASP A 137 -3.82 -16.21 -12.42
C ASP A 137 -4.08 -14.71 -12.56
N VAL A 138 -5.28 -14.31 -12.96
CA VAL A 138 -5.68 -12.90 -13.16
C VAL A 138 -6.02 -12.19 -11.84
N GLY A 139 -6.17 -12.93 -10.74
CA GLY A 139 -6.51 -12.39 -9.43
C GLY A 139 -8.01 -12.19 -9.23
N ASP A 140 -8.84 -12.92 -9.98
CA ASP A 140 -10.31 -12.93 -9.87
C ASP A 140 -10.88 -14.36 -9.84
N GLU A 141 -10.00 -15.35 -9.64
CA GLU A 141 -10.39 -16.75 -9.58
C GLU A 141 -11.12 -17.06 -8.26
N ALA A 142 -12.14 -17.91 -8.33
CA ALA A 142 -12.93 -18.33 -7.16
C ALA A 142 -12.10 -18.92 -6.02
N LYS A 143 -10.92 -19.49 -6.29
CA LYS A 143 -10.01 -20.01 -5.25
C LYS A 143 -9.49 -18.93 -4.28
N TYR A 144 -9.57 -17.66 -4.66
CA TYR A 144 -9.19 -16.52 -3.81
C TYR A 144 -10.36 -15.96 -3.01
N ASP A 145 -11.61 -16.36 -3.30
CA ASP A 145 -12.79 -15.96 -2.56
C ASP A 145 -12.86 -16.67 -1.20
N SER A 146 -13.07 -15.90 -0.13
CA SER A 146 -13.25 -16.43 1.22
C SER A 146 -14.49 -17.34 1.31
N ASN A 147 -15.56 -17.02 0.59
CA ASN A 147 -16.78 -17.82 0.61
C ASN A 147 -16.57 -19.20 -0.02
N TYR A 148 -15.79 -19.26 -1.10
CA TYR A 148 -15.43 -20.52 -1.75
C TYR A 148 -14.53 -21.37 -0.84
N SER A 149 -13.55 -20.75 -0.17
CA SER A 149 -12.70 -21.41 0.83
C SER A 149 -13.51 -22.03 1.96
N ASP A 150 -14.47 -21.29 2.50
CA ASP A 150 -15.33 -21.76 3.59
C ASP A 150 -16.34 -22.81 3.12
N TYR A 151 -16.84 -22.70 1.89
CA TYR A 151 -17.69 -23.70 1.27
C TYR A 151 -16.95 -25.05 1.12
N ILE A 152 -15.73 -25.07 0.58
CA ILE A 152 -14.92 -26.30 0.46
C ILE A 152 -14.60 -26.88 1.84
N LYS A 153 -14.27 -26.06 2.84
CA LYS A 153 -14.05 -26.55 4.22
C LYS A 153 -15.30 -27.17 4.83
N LYS A 154 -16.48 -26.62 4.54
CA LYS A 154 -17.75 -27.05 5.11
C LYS A 154 -18.34 -28.27 4.40
N HIS A 155 -18.12 -28.39 3.10
CA HIS A 155 -18.78 -29.39 2.25
C HIS A 155 -17.83 -30.45 1.66
N GLY A 156 -16.51 -30.33 1.88
CA GLY A 156 -15.53 -31.30 1.39
C GLY A 156 -15.45 -31.39 -0.13
N LYS A 157 -14.69 -32.37 -0.64
CA LYS A 157 -14.44 -32.60 -2.09
C LYS A 157 -15.69 -33.00 -2.92
N GLU A 158 -16.88 -33.10 -2.32
CA GLU A 158 -18.10 -33.51 -3.03
C GLU A 158 -18.66 -32.41 -3.96
N ALA A 159 -18.05 -31.22 -4.00
CA ALA A 159 -18.46 -30.12 -4.86
C ALA A 159 -17.58 -29.91 -6.11
N ILE A 160 -16.77 -30.90 -6.49
CA ILE A 160 -15.91 -30.86 -7.69
C ILE A 160 -16.35 -31.94 -8.72
N GLU A 161 -17.65 -32.20 -8.82
CA GLU A 161 -18.26 -32.89 -9.97
C GLU A 161 -19.23 -31.96 -10.71
#